data_AF-A0A742QWL2-F1
#
_entry.id   AF-A0A742QWL2-F1
#
_cell.length_a   1.000
_cell.length_b   1.000
_cell.length_c   1.000
_cell.angle_alpha   90.00
_cell.angle_beta   90.00
_cell.angle_gamma   90.00
#
_symmetry.space_group_name_H-M   'P 1'
#
loop_
_entity.id
_entity.type
_entity.pdbx_description
1 polymer ?
#
loop_
_entity_poly.entity_id
_entity_poly.type
_entity_poly.pdbx_seq_one_letter_code
_entity_poly.pdbx_strand_id
1 'polypeptide(L)'
;MSGFTVVTTLFDTIDKVLNSAVASNVSTLISEATPVVAIFLTISLMVRGVYSALNPGGGEPLSELIRQYVTIAIILSFATAGGLYQSDILGLIQTLPDTLATKLQGLSSTPYTGIAGLIDGATTNCIEAIKTQFDGAGISANGLMSLVIGIILLIATIAITGLGAGFVLMAKVLLYVVLSLGPLAIFCLLWKPTAGVFSRWVGNVINYSLVIVILALVFGLLMTLFANMISGFINGDGVFDALSTVLGMCLLTVVAVLVLFQVPQVASSFGAGIHAHIGDAARAAMMSGSTMGRMSNILANGIGGKSGSPGGGSGANPTASSSNSGSGLTGKARGSRGKAA
;
A
#
# COMPACT_ATOMS: atom_id res chain seq x y z
N MET A 1 -14.36 -9.72 36.24
CA MET A 1 -15.35 -9.86 35.16
C MET A 1 -14.57 -10.14 33.88
N SER A 2 -14.68 -11.36 33.34
CA SER A 2 -14.07 -11.72 32.05
C SER A 2 -14.75 -10.90 30.96
N GLY A 3 -14.06 -9.92 30.38
CA GLY A 3 -14.58 -9.11 29.27
C GLY A 3 -15.02 -10.00 28.10
N PHE A 4 -15.97 -9.52 27.32
CA PHE A 4 -16.45 -10.19 26.13
C PHE A 4 -15.34 -10.18 25.07
N THR A 5 -14.67 -11.32 24.83
CA THR A 5 -13.50 -11.45 23.93
C THR A 5 -13.82 -12.16 22.61
N VAL A 6 -15.08 -12.14 22.17
CA VAL A 6 -15.52 -12.92 21.00
C VAL A 6 -14.85 -12.41 19.72
N VAL A 7 -14.67 -11.09 19.57
CA VAL A 7 -14.05 -10.53 18.37
C VAL A 7 -12.55 -10.81 18.37
N THR A 8 -11.84 -10.62 19.49
CA THR A 8 -10.42 -10.97 19.58
C THR A 8 -10.16 -12.45 19.31
N THR A 9 -10.95 -13.36 19.87
CA THR A 9 -10.79 -14.81 19.65
C THR A 9 -11.01 -15.19 18.19
N LEU A 10 -12.00 -14.55 17.53
CA LEU A 10 -12.29 -14.78 16.13
C LEU A 10 -11.15 -14.25 15.23
N PHE A 11 -10.64 -13.05 15.51
CA PHE A 11 -9.49 -12.48 14.79
C PHE A 11 -8.25 -13.35 14.94
N ASP A 12 -7.91 -13.78 16.16
CA ASP A 12 -6.75 -14.64 16.42
C ASP A 12 -6.85 -15.98 15.67
N THR A 13 -8.04 -16.56 15.62
CA THR A 13 -8.27 -17.84 14.91
C THR A 13 -8.07 -17.66 13.41
N ILE A 14 -8.66 -16.60 12.83
CA ILE A 14 -8.54 -16.31 11.41
C ILE A 14 -7.10 -15.96 11.06
N ASP A 15 -6.43 -15.12 11.85
CA ASP A 15 -5.03 -14.75 11.63
C ASP A 15 -4.11 -15.97 11.67
N LYS A 16 -4.31 -16.92 12.59
CA LYS A 16 -3.54 -18.18 12.60
C LYS A 16 -3.72 -18.97 11.31
N VAL A 17 -4.96 -19.12 10.84
CA VAL A 17 -5.26 -19.84 9.59
C VAL A 17 -4.64 -19.12 8.38
N LEU A 18 -4.77 -17.79 8.30
CA LEU A 18 -4.21 -16.99 7.22
C LEU A 18 -2.68 -17.05 7.20
N ASN A 19 -2.02 -16.93 8.35
CA ASN A 19 -0.57 -17.04 8.45
C ASN A 19 -0.07 -18.41 8.00
N SER A 20 -0.73 -19.48 8.46
CA SER A 20 -0.40 -20.85 8.04
C SER A 20 -0.61 -21.07 6.54
N ALA A 21 -1.75 -20.61 6.00
CA ALA A 21 -2.06 -20.74 4.58
C ALA A 21 -1.07 -19.98 3.69
N VAL A 22 -0.71 -18.75 4.05
CA VAL A 22 0.27 -17.97 3.27
C VAL A 22 1.66 -18.59 3.36
N ALA A 23 2.13 -19.01 4.53
CA ALA A 23 3.42 -19.66 4.66
C ALA A 23 3.50 -20.95 3.81
N SER A 24 2.43 -21.75 3.79
CA SER A 24 2.33 -22.95 2.96
C SER A 24 2.31 -22.63 1.46
N ASN A 25 1.52 -21.64 1.04
CA ASN A 25 1.43 -21.22 -0.36
C ASN A 25 2.76 -20.64 -0.85
N VAL A 26 3.43 -19.81 -0.05
CA VAL A 26 4.76 -19.26 -0.33
C VAL A 26 5.77 -20.39 -0.53
N SER A 27 5.83 -21.35 0.41
CA SER A 27 6.74 -22.49 0.32
C SER A 27 6.49 -23.32 -0.95
N THR A 28 5.23 -23.60 -1.26
CA THR A 28 4.83 -24.37 -2.45
C THR A 28 5.23 -23.65 -3.73
N LEU A 29 4.89 -22.36 -3.84
CA LEU A 29 5.25 -21.54 -5.00
C LEU A 29 6.75 -21.45 -5.21
N ILE A 30 7.53 -21.30 -4.14
CA ILE A 30 9.00 -21.29 -4.26
C ILE A 30 9.49 -22.65 -4.78
N SER A 31 9.02 -23.76 -4.22
CA SER A 31 9.49 -25.10 -4.62
C SER A 31 9.19 -25.43 -6.09
N GLU A 32 8.04 -24.99 -6.59
CA GLU A 32 7.62 -25.19 -7.98
C GLU A 32 8.25 -24.18 -8.94
N ALA A 33 8.41 -22.91 -8.53
CA ALA A 33 8.96 -21.87 -9.39
C ALA A 33 10.49 -21.93 -9.52
N THR A 34 11.20 -22.32 -8.46
CA THR A 34 12.67 -22.36 -8.44
C THR A 34 13.29 -23.17 -9.60
N PRO A 35 12.86 -24.42 -9.90
CA PRO A 35 13.44 -25.19 -11.01
C PRO A 35 13.19 -24.52 -12.37
N VAL A 36 12.01 -23.94 -12.56
CA VAL A 36 11.67 -23.21 -13.79
C VAL A 36 12.56 -21.99 -13.94
N VAL A 37 12.70 -21.18 -12.89
CA VAL A 37 13.58 -20.00 -12.86
C VAL A 37 15.03 -20.40 -13.14
N ALA A 38 15.51 -21.51 -12.56
CA ALA A 38 16.85 -22.02 -12.80
C ALA A 38 17.08 -22.36 -14.29
N ILE A 39 16.14 -23.06 -14.93
CA ILE A 39 16.23 -23.37 -16.37
C ILE A 39 16.29 -22.09 -17.21
N PHE A 40 15.37 -21.15 -17.00
CA PHE A 40 15.37 -19.89 -17.75
C PHE A 40 16.64 -19.06 -17.50
N LEU A 41 17.17 -19.09 -16.29
CA LEU A 41 18.41 -18.43 -15.92
C LEU A 41 19.61 -19.06 -16.62
N THR A 42 19.71 -20.40 -16.64
CA THR A 42 20.79 -21.10 -17.37
C THR A 42 20.76 -20.79 -18.87
N ILE A 43 19.59 -20.79 -19.50
CA ILE A 43 19.43 -20.42 -20.91
C ILE A 43 19.84 -18.95 -21.13
N SER A 44 19.37 -18.04 -20.28
CA SER A 44 19.72 -16.61 -20.38
C SER A 44 21.24 -16.38 -20.25
N LEU A 45 21.91 -17.11 -19.36
CA LEU A 45 23.37 -17.02 -19.21
C LEU A 45 24.11 -17.64 -20.39
N MET A 46 23.65 -18.79 -20.92
CA MET A 46 24.24 -19.41 -22.10
C MET A 46 24.15 -18.51 -23.33
N VAL A 47 22.98 -17.93 -23.62
CA VAL A 47 22.79 -17.03 -24.76
C VAL A 47 23.70 -15.82 -24.68
N ARG A 48 23.86 -15.23 -23.48
CA ARG A 48 24.77 -14.11 -23.26
C ARG A 48 26.24 -14.51 -23.40
N GLY A 49 26.62 -15.68 -22.88
CA GLY A 49 27.97 -16.22 -23.03
C GLY A 49 28.35 -16.42 -24.50
N VAL A 50 27.43 -16.99 -25.30
CA VAL A 50 27.61 -17.16 -26.74
C VAL A 50 27.70 -15.82 -27.46
N TYR A 51 26.84 -14.85 -27.12
CA TYR A 51 26.90 -13.50 -27.69
C TYR A 51 28.23 -12.79 -27.39
N SER A 52 28.73 -12.90 -26.16
CA SER A 52 30.04 -12.35 -25.78
C SER A 52 31.20 -13.05 -26.49
N ALA A 53 31.09 -14.34 -26.79
CA ALA A 53 32.12 -15.09 -27.51
C ALA A 53 32.15 -14.77 -29.02
N LEU A 54 30.99 -14.47 -29.61
CA LEU A 54 30.84 -14.14 -31.03
C LEU A 54 31.19 -12.67 -31.37
N ASN A 55 31.30 -11.79 -30.38
CA ASN A 55 31.68 -10.37 -30.56
C ASN A 55 32.97 -10.00 -29.77
N PRO A 56 34.17 -10.46 -30.19
CA PRO A 56 35.42 -10.35 -29.41
C PRO A 56 35.92 -8.91 -29.19
N GLY A 57 35.50 -7.95 -30.03
CA GLY A 57 35.97 -6.56 -29.99
C GLY A 57 35.04 -5.58 -29.23
N GLY A 58 33.88 -6.05 -28.76
CA GLY A 58 32.88 -5.25 -28.06
C GLY A 58 32.53 -5.82 -26.69
N GLY A 59 33.47 -6.53 -26.06
CA GLY A 59 33.26 -7.23 -24.79
C GLY A 59 32.71 -6.28 -23.73
N GLU A 60 31.58 -6.65 -23.13
CA GLU A 60 31.13 -5.99 -21.91
C GLU A 60 32.28 -6.07 -20.88
N PRO A 61 32.63 -4.97 -20.20
CA PRO A 61 33.74 -4.99 -19.26
C PRO A 61 33.44 -6.05 -18.19
N LEU A 62 34.48 -6.78 -17.75
CA LEU A 62 34.38 -7.81 -16.71
C LEU A 62 33.61 -7.32 -15.46
N SER A 63 33.69 -6.02 -15.16
CA SER A 63 32.94 -5.36 -14.10
C SER A 63 31.42 -5.41 -14.28
N GLU A 64 30.90 -5.29 -15.50
CA GLU A 64 29.46 -5.36 -15.80
C GLU A 64 28.95 -6.80 -15.63
N LEU A 65 29.77 -7.77 -16.05
CA LEU A 65 29.48 -9.20 -15.87
C LEU A 65 29.39 -9.57 -14.38
N ILE A 66 30.39 -9.17 -13.59
CA ILE A 66 30.44 -9.40 -12.14
C ILE A 66 29.24 -8.72 -11.47
N ARG A 67 28.98 -7.46 -11.79
CA ARG A 67 27.84 -6.70 -11.25
C ARG A 67 26.52 -7.43 -11.51
N GLN A 68 26.35 -7.99 -12.69
CA GLN A 68 25.14 -8.71 -13.04
C GLN A 68 25.00 -10.03 -12.28
N TYR A 69 26.05 -10.85 -12.21
CA TYR A 69 26.01 -12.10 -11.45
C TYR A 69 25.76 -11.87 -9.96
N VAL A 70 26.37 -10.84 -9.38
CA VAL A 70 26.11 -10.43 -7.99
C VAL A 70 24.66 -10.00 -7.82
N THR A 71 24.11 -9.22 -8.74
CA THR A 71 22.69 -8.81 -8.69
C THR A 71 21.76 -10.01 -8.74
N ILE A 72 22.03 -10.96 -9.62
CA ILE A 72 21.27 -12.22 -9.73
C ILE A 72 21.37 -13.01 -8.41
N ALA A 73 22.56 -13.19 -7.87
CA ALA A 73 22.79 -13.91 -6.61
C ALA A 73 22.04 -13.27 -5.43
N ILE A 74 22.03 -11.93 -5.36
CA ILE A 74 21.25 -11.20 -4.35
C ILE A 74 19.75 -11.44 -4.56
N ILE A 75 19.23 -11.35 -5.79
CA ILE A 75 17.78 -11.59 -6.02
C ILE A 75 17.39 -13.02 -5.62
N LEU A 76 18.19 -14.02 -5.96
CA LEU A 76 17.93 -15.40 -5.54
C LEU A 76 18.00 -15.57 -4.02
N SER A 77 18.90 -14.90 -3.31
CA SER A 77 18.98 -15.03 -1.84
C SER A 77 17.73 -14.50 -1.13
N PHE A 78 17.02 -13.54 -1.73
CA PHE A 78 15.73 -13.07 -1.24
C PHE A 78 14.56 -14.00 -1.59
N ALA A 79 14.54 -14.56 -2.80
CA ALA A 79 13.37 -15.28 -3.34
C ALA A 79 13.34 -16.80 -3.09
N THR A 80 14.51 -17.42 -2.90
CA THR A 80 14.62 -18.89 -2.80
C THR A 80 14.12 -19.40 -1.44
N ALA A 81 13.91 -20.70 -1.31
CA ALA A 81 13.41 -21.33 -0.08
C ALA A 81 14.32 -21.00 1.11
N GLY A 82 13.73 -20.54 2.22
CA GLY A 82 14.49 -20.06 3.38
C GLY A 82 15.21 -18.73 3.17
N GLY A 83 14.95 -18.03 2.06
CA GLY A 83 15.44 -16.68 1.81
C GLY A 83 14.78 -15.64 2.70
N LEU A 84 15.33 -14.42 2.66
CA LEU A 84 14.90 -13.29 3.50
C LEU A 84 13.40 -12.97 3.39
N TYR A 85 12.78 -13.29 2.24
CA TYR A 85 11.35 -13.11 2.07
C TYR A 85 10.54 -13.96 3.04
N GLN A 86 10.86 -15.26 3.12
CA GLN A 86 10.12 -16.22 3.94
C GLN A 86 10.46 -16.10 5.44
N SER A 87 11.69 -15.71 5.79
CA SER A 87 12.12 -15.57 7.19
C SER A 87 11.61 -14.28 7.85
N ASP A 88 11.77 -13.13 7.20
CA ASP A 88 11.67 -11.84 7.88
C ASP A 88 10.64 -10.91 7.22
N ILE A 89 10.66 -10.79 5.89
CA ILE A 89 9.82 -9.82 5.18
C ILE A 89 8.34 -10.18 5.29
N LEU A 90 8.00 -11.47 5.20
CA LEU A 90 6.62 -11.92 5.28
C LEU A 90 5.98 -11.55 6.62
N GLY A 91 6.63 -11.90 7.74
CA GLY A 91 6.13 -11.60 9.09
C GLY A 91 6.11 -10.09 9.39
N LEU A 92 7.09 -9.34 8.87
CA LEU A 92 7.12 -7.89 8.99
C LEU A 92 5.91 -7.26 8.29
N ILE A 93 5.61 -7.63 7.05
CA ILE A 93 4.48 -7.05 6.32
C ILE A 93 3.14 -7.48 6.93
N GLN A 94 3.03 -8.70 7.47
CA GLN A 94 1.81 -9.17 8.13
C GLN A 94 1.48 -8.38 9.41
N THR A 95 2.50 -7.97 10.17
CA THR A 95 2.32 -7.29 11.47
C THR A 95 2.34 -5.76 11.38
N LEU A 96 2.90 -5.20 10.31
CA LEU A 96 3.06 -3.76 10.14
C LEU A 96 1.73 -2.99 10.10
N PRO A 97 0.68 -3.42 9.36
CA PRO A 97 -0.60 -2.70 9.35
C PRO A 97 -1.25 -2.66 10.74
N ASP A 98 -1.26 -3.78 11.45
CA ASP A 98 -1.88 -3.90 12.77
C ASP A 98 -1.14 -3.04 13.81
N THR A 99 0.20 -3.03 13.76
CA THR A 99 1.01 -2.19 14.66
C THR A 99 0.82 -0.70 14.38
N LEU A 100 0.80 -0.28 13.10
CA LEU A 100 0.53 1.12 12.73
C LEU A 100 -0.87 1.55 13.16
N ALA A 101 -1.89 0.74 12.87
CA ALA A 101 -3.27 1.03 13.26
C ALA A 101 -3.42 1.17 14.79
N THR A 102 -2.70 0.35 15.56
CA THR A 102 -2.71 0.41 17.03
C THR A 102 -2.05 1.68 17.55
N LYS A 103 -0.91 2.08 16.96
CA LYS A 103 -0.18 3.29 17.37
C LYS A 103 -0.94 4.57 17.01
N LEU A 104 -1.53 4.63 15.82
CA LEU A 104 -2.27 5.80 15.35
C LEU A 104 -3.57 6.06 16.12
N GLN A 105 -4.18 5.02 16.69
CA GLN A 105 -5.37 5.17 17.55
C GLN A 105 -5.06 5.71 18.95
N GLY A 106 -3.79 6.03 19.26
CA GLY A 106 -3.43 6.70 20.52
C GLY A 106 -3.65 5.84 21.77
N LEU A 107 -3.65 4.52 21.62
CA LEU A 107 -3.97 3.56 22.68
C LEU A 107 -2.77 3.34 23.62
N SER A 108 -2.45 4.36 24.43
CA SER A 108 -1.56 4.23 25.58
C SER A 108 -2.31 3.95 26.90
N SER A 109 -3.64 3.79 26.87
CA SER A 109 -4.45 3.77 28.10
C SER A 109 -5.66 2.83 28.10
N THR A 110 -5.72 1.84 27.22
CA THR A 110 -6.66 0.72 27.40
C THR A 110 -5.90 -0.60 27.44
N PRO A 111 -6.33 -1.58 28.26
CA PRO A 111 -5.64 -2.87 28.44
C PRO A 111 -5.74 -3.80 27.22
N TYR A 112 -6.24 -3.29 26.09
CA TYR A 112 -6.62 -4.07 24.93
C TYR A 112 -5.60 -3.87 23.80
N THR A 113 -4.95 -4.95 23.38
CA THR A 113 -3.95 -4.91 22.31
C THR A 113 -4.63 -5.01 20.94
N GLY A 114 -4.31 -4.10 20.02
CA GLY A 114 -4.79 -4.16 18.65
C GLY A 114 -6.24 -3.71 18.40
N ILE A 115 -6.64 -3.76 17.13
CA ILE A 115 -7.95 -3.36 16.63
C ILE A 115 -9.07 -4.19 17.26
N ALA A 116 -8.85 -5.50 17.44
CA ALA A 116 -9.81 -6.41 18.05
C ALA A 116 -10.10 -6.05 19.51
N GLY A 117 -9.08 -5.63 20.24
CA GLY A 117 -9.21 -5.20 21.61
C GLY A 117 -10.04 -3.93 21.81
N LEU A 118 -9.92 -2.96 20.90
CA LEU A 118 -10.77 -1.76 20.88
C LEU A 118 -12.25 -2.12 20.65
N ILE A 119 -12.48 -3.05 19.74
CA ILE A 119 -13.83 -3.54 19.43
C ILE A 119 -14.44 -4.22 20.65
N ASP A 120 -13.68 -5.07 21.33
CA ASP A 120 -14.15 -5.76 22.54
C ASP A 120 -14.46 -4.76 23.68
N GLY A 121 -13.64 -3.71 23.84
CA GLY A 121 -13.91 -2.63 24.80
C GLY A 121 -15.20 -1.87 24.51
N ALA A 122 -15.40 -1.42 23.28
CA ALA A 122 -16.63 -0.74 22.87
C ALA A 122 -17.85 -1.66 22.96
N THR A 123 -17.71 -2.91 22.52
CA THR A 123 -18.78 -3.92 22.56
C THR A 123 -19.16 -4.27 24.00
N THR A 124 -18.21 -4.28 24.94
CA THR A 124 -18.51 -4.52 26.36
C THR A 124 -19.43 -3.44 26.93
N ASN A 125 -19.18 -2.15 26.63
CA ASN A 125 -20.06 -1.05 27.04
C ASN A 125 -21.45 -1.17 26.42
N CYS A 126 -21.53 -1.61 25.15
CA CYS A 126 -22.81 -1.87 24.48
C CYS A 126 -23.59 -2.99 25.17
N ILE A 127 -22.93 -4.11 25.47
CA ILE A 127 -23.54 -5.26 26.14
C ILE A 127 -24.02 -4.88 27.53
N GLU A 128 -23.29 -4.03 28.26
CA GLU A 128 -23.72 -3.52 29.55
C GLU A 128 -24.99 -2.67 29.44
N ALA A 129 -25.05 -1.75 28.48
CA ALA A 129 -26.26 -0.97 28.19
C ALA A 129 -27.47 -1.85 27.83
N ILE A 130 -27.23 -2.89 27.02
CA ILE A 130 -28.25 -3.87 26.64
C ILE A 130 -28.74 -4.63 27.87
N LYS A 131 -27.84 -5.07 28.77
CA LYS A 131 -28.20 -5.76 30.02
C LYS A 131 -29.06 -4.87 30.92
N THR A 132 -28.72 -3.60 31.09
CA THR A 132 -29.53 -2.66 31.88
C THR A 132 -30.96 -2.55 31.36
N GLN A 133 -31.17 -2.60 30.04
CA GLN A 133 -32.50 -2.60 29.44
C GLN A 133 -33.23 -3.95 29.60
N PHE A 134 -32.52 -5.07 29.55
CA PHE A 134 -33.12 -6.37 29.84
C PHE A 134 -33.47 -6.55 31.32
N ASP A 135 -32.69 -5.99 32.24
CA ASP A 135 -32.99 -6.01 33.68
C ASP A 135 -34.21 -5.14 34.03
N GLY A 136 -34.45 -4.07 33.27
CA GLY A 136 -35.66 -3.25 33.35
C GLY A 136 -36.89 -3.86 32.65
N ALA A 137 -36.72 -5.01 31.97
CA ALA A 137 -37.80 -5.65 31.23
C ALA A 137 -38.79 -6.37 32.17
N GLY A 138 -40.08 -6.30 31.84
CA GLY A 138 -41.15 -6.88 32.62
C GLY A 138 -42.49 -6.83 31.89
N ILE A 139 -43.54 -7.42 32.48
CA ILE A 139 -44.88 -7.50 31.87
C ILE A 139 -45.61 -6.13 31.91
N SER A 140 -45.06 -5.13 32.61
CA SER A 140 -45.59 -3.77 32.61
C SER A 140 -45.35 -3.06 31.27
N ALA A 141 -46.14 -2.02 30.95
CA ALA A 141 -45.98 -1.25 29.71
C ALA A 141 -44.56 -0.67 29.55
N ASN A 142 -43.96 -0.18 30.65
CA ASN A 142 -42.58 0.28 30.68
C ASN A 142 -41.56 -0.87 30.53
N GLY A 143 -41.87 -2.04 31.09
CA GLY A 143 -41.03 -3.22 30.95
C GLY A 143 -41.00 -3.79 29.52
N LEU A 144 -42.14 -3.75 28.81
CA LEU A 144 -42.20 -4.12 27.39
C LEU A 144 -41.43 -3.14 26.52
N MET A 145 -41.48 -1.83 26.82
CA MET A 145 -40.72 -0.82 26.11
C MET A 145 -39.21 -1.00 26.28
N SER A 146 -38.74 -1.29 27.50
CA SER A 146 -37.33 -1.55 27.77
C SER A 146 -36.81 -2.81 27.05
N LEU A 147 -37.64 -3.86 26.96
CA LEU A 147 -37.33 -5.06 26.17
C LEU A 147 -37.14 -4.75 24.67
N VAL A 148 -38.04 -3.96 24.07
CA VAL A 148 -37.95 -3.58 22.65
C VAL A 148 -36.68 -2.76 22.39
N ILE A 149 -36.36 -1.82 23.28
CA ILE A 149 -35.14 -1.02 23.19
C ILE A 149 -33.89 -1.91 23.29
N GLY A 150 -33.86 -2.86 24.23
CA GLY A 150 -32.75 -3.80 24.38
C GLY A 150 -32.50 -4.65 23.12
N ILE A 151 -33.56 -5.12 22.45
CA ILE A 151 -33.45 -5.87 21.19
C ILE A 151 -32.89 -4.99 20.06
N ILE A 152 -33.37 -3.75 19.93
CA ILE A 152 -32.90 -2.81 18.90
C ILE A 152 -31.42 -2.52 19.09
N LEU A 153 -30.99 -2.24 20.33
CA LEU A 153 -29.58 -2.00 20.66
C LEU A 153 -28.72 -3.23 20.36
N LEU A 154 -29.19 -4.43 20.69
CA LEU A 154 -28.49 -5.67 20.36
C LEU A 154 -28.26 -5.82 18.86
N ILE A 155 -29.28 -5.59 18.04
CA ILE A 155 -29.17 -5.68 16.58
C ILE A 155 -28.20 -4.62 16.05
N ALA A 156 -28.30 -3.38 16.54
CA ALA A 156 -27.43 -2.28 16.13
C ALA A 156 -25.96 -2.56 16.48
N THR A 157 -25.69 -3.09 17.67
CA THR A 157 -24.34 -3.48 18.12
C THR A 157 -23.77 -4.63 17.29
N ILE A 158 -24.55 -5.69 17.03
CA ILE A 158 -24.10 -6.80 16.19
C ILE A 158 -23.82 -6.32 14.75
N ALA A 159 -24.68 -5.46 14.21
CA ALA A 159 -24.51 -4.92 12.86
C ALA A 159 -23.21 -4.13 12.74
N ILE A 160 -22.97 -3.14 13.62
CA ILE A 160 -21.77 -2.30 13.55
C ILE A 160 -20.49 -3.11 13.85
N THR A 161 -20.50 -3.94 14.90
CA THR A 161 -19.35 -4.77 15.28
C THR A 161 -19.03 -5.80 14.22
N GLY A 162 -20.04 -6.54 13.75
CA GLY A 162 -19.88 -7.61 12.77
C GLY A 162 -19.45 -7.11 11.40
N LEU A 163 -20.06 -6.03 10.89
CA LEU A 163 -19.67 -5.44 9.61
C LEU A 163 -18.26 -4.85 9.68
N GLY A 164 -17.96 -4.06 10.71
CA GLY A 164 -16.62 -3.47 10.86
C GLY A 164 -15.53 -4.52 10.97
N ALA A 165 -15.74 -5.54 11.81
CA ALA A 165 -14.85 -6.69 11.91
C ALA A 165 -14.68 -7.41 10.56
N GLY A 166 -15.78 -7.69 9.86
CA GLY A 166 -15.78 -8.38 8.57
C GLY A 166 -14.99 -7.63 7.51
N PHE A 167 -15.10 -6.30 7.45
CA PHE A 167 -14.34 -5.48 6.52
C PHE A 167 -12.83 -5.46 6.81
N VAL A 168 -12.42 -5.39 8.09
CA VAL A 168 -10.99 -5.47 8.46
C VAL A 168 -10.43 -6.83 8.05
N LEU A 169 -11.15 -7.91 8.37
CA LEU A 169 -10.76 -9.28 8.02
C LEU A 169 -10.67 -9.47 6.52
N MET A 170 -11.62 -8.94 5.76
CA MET A 170 -11.60 -9.00 4.30
C MET A 170 -10.35 -8.32 3.73
N ALA A 171 -9.99 -7.13 4.23
CA ALA A 171 -8.78 -6.44 3.82
C ALA A 171 -7.50 -7.23 4.17
N LYS A 172 -7.47 -7.88 5.35
CA LYS A 172 -6.39 -8.81 5.72
C LYS A 172 -6.30 -9.98 4.75
N VAL A 173 -7.41 -10.66 4.46
CA VAL A 173 -7.42 -11.79 3.51
C VAL A 173 -6.82 -11.38 2.16
N LEU A 174 -7.20 -10.22 1.62
CA LEU A 174 -6.61 -9.71 0.36
C LEU A 174 -5.11 -9.47 0.46
N LEU A 175 -4.64 -8.85 1.55
CA LEU A 175 -3.21 -8.64 1.78
C LEU A 175 -2.45 -9.98 1.80
N TYR A 176 -2.98 -10.97 2.51
CA TYR A 176 -2.37 -12.30 2.64
C TYR A 176 -2.32 -13.04 1.30
N VAL A 177 -3.37 -12.95 0.49
CA VAL A 177 -3.38 -13.49 -0.87
C VAL A 177 -2.28 -12.85 -1.73
N VAL A 178 -2.13 -11.52 -1.68
CA VAL A 178 -1.06 -10.82 -2.43
C VAL A 178 0.34 -11.18 -1.92
N LEU A 179 0.50 -11.35 -0.60
CA LEU A 179 1.75 -11.82 -0.01
C LEU A 179 2.10 -13.23 -0.46
N SER A 180 1.12 -14.13 -0.63
CA SER A 180 1.42 -15.48 -1.11
C SER A 180 2.14 -15.50 -2.47
N LEU A 181 1.87 -14.50 -3.33
CA LEU A 181 2.51 -14.33 -4.64
C LEU A 181 3.85 -13.58 -4.60
N GLY A 182 4.30 -13.17 -3.41
CA GLY A 182 5.52 -12.37 -3.23
C GLY A 182 6.80 -12.99 -3.82
N PRO A 183 7.10 -14.29 -3.60
CA PRO A 183 8.30 -14.89 -4.16
C PRO A 183 8.33 -14.84 -5.69
N LEU A 184 7.18 -15.05 -6.33
CA LEU A 184 7.04 -14.98 -7.79
C LEU A 184 7.30 -13.55 -8.29
N ALA A 185 6.79 -12.54 -7.58
CA ALA A 185 7.07 -11.15 -7.89
C ALA A 185 8.57 -10.81 -7.74
N ILE A 186 9.28 -11.38 -6.75
CA ILE A 186 10.72 -11.19 -6.59
C ILE A 186 11.50 -11.90 -7.71
N PHE A 187 11.11 -13.13 -8.11
CA PHE A 187 11.73 -13.80 -9.27
C PHE A 187 11.60 -12.99 -10.56
N CYS A 188 10.51 -12.24 -10.74
CA CYS A 188 10.36 -11.34 -11.89
C CYS A 188 11.41 -10.21 -11.96
N LEU A 189 12.14 -9.88 -10.88
CA LEU A 189 13.25 -8.92 -10.93
C LEU A 189 14.46 -9.42 -11.71
N LEU A 190 14.55 -10.73 -11.93
CA LEU A 190 15.69 -11.36 -12.60
C LEU A 190 15.78 -10.96 -14.08
N TRP A 191 14.65 -10.58 -14.69
CA TRP A 191 14.58 -10.07 -16.06
C TRP A 191 14.05 -8.64 -16.11
N LYS A 192 14.75 -7.77 -16.86
CA LYS A 192 14.36 -6.36 -17.04
C LYS A 192 12.91 -6.17 -17.56
N PRO A 193 12.40 -6.98 -18.52
CA PRO A 193 11.02 -6.84 -18.99
C PRO A 193 9.96 -7.15 -17.91
N THR A 194 10.27 -8.06 -16.98
CA THR A 194 9.32 -8.49 -15.93
C THR A 194 9.49 -7.74 -14.62
N ALA A 195 10.55 -6.93 -14.45
CA ALA A 195 10.81 -6.17 -13.23
C ALA A 195 9.65 -5.25 -12.81
N GLY A 196 8.83 -4.78 -13.77
CA GLY A 196 7.64 -3.98 -13.48
C GLY A 196 6.55 -4.73 -12.68
N VAL A 197 6.54 -6.07 -12.71
CA VAL A 197 5.62 -6.90 -11.92
C VAL A 197 5.92 -6.75 -10.43
N PHE A 198 7.20 -6.74 -10.04
CA PHE A 198 7.62 -6.51 -8.66
C PHE A 198 7.16 -5.14 -8.15
N SER A 199 7.37 -4.08 -8.94
CA SER A 199 6.92 -2.73 -8.57
C SER A 199 5.41 -2.65 -8.35
N ARG A 200 4.61 -3.35 -9.17
CA ARG A 200 3.16 -3.43 -9.02
C ARG A 200 2.76 -4.23 -7.78
N TRP A 201 3.43 -5.34 -7.52
CA TRP A 201 3.21 -6.15 -6.33
C TRP A 201 3.49 -5.35 -5.05
N VAL A 202 4.63 -4.64 -4.97
CA VAL A 202 4.93 -3.74 -3.84
C VAL A 202 3.84 -2.68 -3.68
N GLY A 203 3.38 -2.08 -4.78
CA GLY A 203 2.27 -1.13 -4.76
C GLY A 203 0.98 -1.72 -4.18
N ASN A 204 0.63 -2.95 -4.56
CA ASN A 204 -0.55 -3.64 -4.02
C ASN A 204 -0.40 -3.98 -2.54
N VAL A 205 0.79 -4.44 -2.12
CA VAL A 205 1.08 -4.73 -0.70
C VAL A 205 0.90 -3.46 0.15
N ILE A 206 1.47 -2.34 -0.29
CA ILE A 206 1.31 -1.06 0.40
C ILE A 206 -0.16 -0.62 0.39
N ASN A 207 -0.85 -0.76 -0.74
CA ASN A 207 -2.25 -0.38 -0.84
C ASN A 207 -3.13 -1.14 0.16
N TYR A 208 -3.08 -2.48 0.17
CA TYR A 208 -3.89 -3.27 1.09
C TYR A 208 -3.48 -3.07 2.55
N SER A 209 -2.19 -2.84 2.82
CA SER A 209 -1.72 -2.46 4.16
C SER A 209 -2.38 -1.16 4.63
N LEU A 210 -2.43 -0.14 3.76
CA LEU A 210 -3.10 1.13 4.06
C LEU A 210 -4.61 0.97 4.19
N VAL A 211 -5.24 0.14 3.37
CA VAL A 211 -6.68 -0.18 3.51
C VAL A 211 -6.96 -0.71 4.91
N ILE A 212 -6.18 -1.67 5.41
CA ILE A 212 -6.33 -2.22 6.77
C ILE A 212 -6.21 -1.12 7.83
N VAL A 213 -5.18 -0.27 7.73
CA VAL A 213 -4.94 0.82 8.70
C VAL A 213 -6.08 1.84 8.69
N ILE A 214 -6.52 2.30 7.52
CA ILE A 214 -7.60 3.28 7.41
C ILE A 214 -8.91 2.69 7.92
N LEU A 215 -9.20 1.45 7.57
CA LEU A 215 -10.44 0.78 8.00
C LEU A 215 -10.46 0.59 9.52
N ALA A 216 -9.33 0.21 10.09
CA ALA A 216 -9.15 0.15 11.53
C ALA A 216 -9.38 1.51 12.22
N LEU A 217 -8.81 2.59 11.69
CA LEU A 217 -8.94 3.93 12.25
C LEU A 217 -10.38 4.45 12.19
N VAL A 218 -11.02 4.34 11.02
CA VAL A 218 -12.40 4.77 10.81
C VAL A 218 -13.33 3.96 11.70
N PHE A 219 -13.13 2.64 11.77
CA PHE A 219 -13.95 1.78 12.61
C PHE A 219 -13.78 2.09 14.10
N GLY A 220 -12.53 2.28 14.57
CA GLY A 220 -12.25 2.68 15.96
C GLY A 220 -12.89 4.01 16.34
N LEU A 221 -12.88 4.99 15.42
CA LEU A 221 -13.57 6.26 15.61
C LEU A 221 -15.09 6.07 15.73
N LEU A 222 -15.69 5.30 14.82
CA LEU A 222 -17.13 5.01 14.85
C LEU A 222 -17.54 4.30 16.15
N MET A 223 -16.73 3.35 16.62
CA MET A 223 -16.94 2.67 17.89
C MET A 223 -16.82 3.59 19.10
N THR A 224 -15.88 4.53 19.07
CA THR A 224 -15.74 5.55 20.12
C THR A 224 -16.96 6.46 20.18
N LEU A 225 -17.48 6.90 19.02
CA LEU A 225 -18.72 7.68 18.96
C LEU A 225 -19.91 6.88 19.49
N PHE A 226 -20.04 5.62 19.10
CA PHE A 226 -21.11 4.74 19.56
C PHE A 226 -21.05 4.54 21.08
N ALA A 227 -19.86 4.30 21.65
CA ALA A 227 -19.66 4.17 23.09
C ALA A 227 -19.99 5.46 23.86
N ASN A 228 -19.66 6.64 23.32
CA ASN A 228 -20.01 7.92 23.93
C ASN A 228 -21.52 8.15 23.98
N MET A 229 -22.26 7.76 22.93
CA MET A 229 -23.72 7.84 22.92
C MET A 229 -24.37 6.92 23.96
N ILE A 230 -23.82 5.71 24.15
CA ILE A 230 -24.25 4.78 25.20
C ILE A 230 -24.03 5.35 26.58
N SER A 231 -22.85 5.91 26.85
CA SER A 231 -22.54 6.51 28.15
C SER A 231 -23.48 7.68 28.47
N GLY A 232 -23.85 8.50 27.46
CA GLY A 232 -24.85 9.55 27.62
C GLY A 232 -26.25 9.01 27.91
N PHE A 233 -26.61 7.86 27.32
CA PHE A 233 -27.88 7.18 27.58
C PHE A 233 -27.98 6.62 29.01
N ILE A 234 -26.92 5.96 29.50
CA ILE A 234 -26.91 5.32 30.83
C ILE A 234 -26.90 6.36 31.95
N ASN A 235 -26.14 7.44 31.80
CA ASN A 235 -25.96 8.44 32.87
C ASN A 235 -27.09 9.48 32.94
N GLY A 236 -28.08 9.43 32.05
CA GLY A 236 -29.28 10.27 32.11
C GLY A 236 -29.04 11.76 31.82
N ASP A 237 -27.89 12.13 31.26
CA ASP A 237 -27.45 13.54 31.12
C ASP A 237 -27.96 14.21 29.83
N GLY A 238 -29.03 13.68 29.22
CA GLY A 238 -29.50 14.07 27.90
C GLY A 238 -30.98 14.45 27.88
N VAL A 239 -31.24 15.63 27.33
CA VAL A 239 -32.52 16.30 26.99
C VAL A 239 -33.49 15.49 26.10
N PHE A 240 -33.24 14.19 25.89
CA PHE A 240 -33.94 13.33 24.96
C PHE A 240 -34.60 12.14 25.69
N ASP A 241 -35.86 11.88 25.34
CA ASP A 241 -36.59 10.67 25.72
C ASP A 241 -35.77 9.42 25.33
N ALA A 242 -35.87 8.33 26.09
CA ALA A 242 -35.07 7.12 25.89
C ALA A 242 -35.13 6.61 24.43
N LEU A 243 -36.26 6.87 23.77
CA LEU A 243 -36.54 6.51 22.39
C LEU A 243 -35.70 7.33 21.37
N SER A 244 -35.48 8.63 21.60
CA SER A 244 -34.66 9.48 20.72
C SER A 244 -33.18 9.10 20.72
N THR A 245 -32.64 8.70 21.86
CA THR A 245 -31.22 8.29 21.97
C THR A 245 -30.97 6.97 21.23
N VAL A 246 -31.89 6.01 21.36
CA VAL A 246 -31.84 4.72 20.64
C VAL A 246 -31.97 4.92 19.14
N LEU A 247 -32.82 5.85 18.70
CA LEU A 247 -32.98 6.19 17.28
C LEU A 247 -31.71 6.85 16.73
N GLY A 248 -31.09 7.75 17.50
CA GLY A 248 -29.79 8.34 17.17
C GLY A 248 -28.67 7.30 17.02
N MET A 249 -28.64 6.29 17.90
CA MET A 249 -27.68 5.18 17.80
C MET A 249 -27.93 4.30 16.57
N CYS A 250 -29.19 3.99 16.24
CA CYS A 250 -29.50 3.27 15.00
C CYS A 250 -29.07 4.06 13.76
N LEU A 251 -29.31 5.38 13.75
CA LEU A 251 -28.86 6.24 12.67
C LEU A 251 -27.32 6.25 12.57
N LEU A 252 -26.62 6.31 13.70
CA LEU A 252 -25.16 6.19 13.71
C LEU A 252 -24.69 4.85 13.14
N THR A 253 -25.35 3.74 13.47
CA THR A 253 -25.05 2.43 12.88
C THR A 253 -25.23 2.45 11.37
N VAL A 254 -26.31 3.05 10.84
CA VAL A 254 -26.51 3.16 9.39
C VAL A 254 -25.41 3.99 8.75
N VAL A 255 -25.05 5.14 9.34
CA VAL A 255 -23.95 5.98 8.85
C VAL A 255 -22.62 5.22 8.89
N ALA A 256 -22.34 4.50 9.97
CA ALA A 256 -21.15 3.69 10.14
C ALA A 256 -21.03 2.64 9.03
N VAL A 257 -22.13 1.94 8.71
CA VAL A 257 -22.15 0.96 7.61
C VAL A 257 -21.83 1.63 6.28
N LEU A 258 -22.51 2.73 5.94
CA LEU A 258 -22.26 3.44 4.68
C LEU A 258 -20.81 3.92 4.57
N VAL A 259 -20.25 4.46 5.65
CA VAL A 259 -18.85 4.90 5.69
C VAL A 259 -17.90 3.73 5.48
N LEU A 260 -18.11 2.60 6.17
CA LEU A 260 -17.25 1.41 6.05
C LEU A 260 -17.24 0.83 4.62
N PHE A 261 -18.37 0.86 3.91
CA PHE A 261 -18.44 0.45 2.50
C PHE A 261 -17.64 1.38 1.57
N GLN A 262 -17.47 2.65 1.92
CA GLN A 262 -16.73 3.62 1.12
C GLN A 262 -15.21 3.58 1.38
N VAL A 263 -14.77 3.08 2.54
CA VAL A 263 -13.35 3.03 2.92
C VAL A 263 -12.46 2.33 1.87
N PRO A 264 -12.82 1.15 1.33
CA PRO A 264 -12.00 0.49 0.30
C PRO A 264 -11.81 1.35 -0.96
N GLN A 265 -12.85 2.06 -1.40
CA GLN A 265 -12.75 2.95 -2.56
C GLN A 265 -11.82 4.14 -2.29
N VAL A 266 -11.92 4.75 -1.11
CA VAL A 266 -11.05 5.87 -0.73
C VAL A 266 -9.60 5.39 -0.58
N ALA A 267 -9.37 4.25 0.06
CA ALA A 267 -8.04 3.69 0.24
C ALA A 267 -7.39 3.28 -1.11
N SER A 268 -8.18 2.84 -2.09
CA SER A 268 -7.69 2.55 -3.44
C SER A 268 -7.14 3.79 -4.18
N SER A 269 -7.68 4.98 -3.89
CA SER A 269 -7.21 6.25 -4.46
C SER A 269 -5.81 6.65 -3.97
N PHE A 270 -5.46 6.31 -2.73
CA PHE A 270 -4.12 6.53 -2.18
C PHE A 270 -3.09 5.56 -2.78
N GLY A 271 -3.49 4.30 -3.03
CA GLY A 271 -2.64 3.31 -3.70
C GLY A 271 -2.30 3.71 -5.13
N ALA A 272 -3.28 4.24 -5.87
CA ALA A 272 -3.12 4.70 -7.26
C ALA A 272 -1.96 5.70 -7.46
N GLY A 273 -1.74 6.60 -6.50
CA GLY A 273 -0.63 7.57 -6.53
C GLY A 273 0.75 6.96 -6.33
N ILE A 274 0.86 5.87 -5.56
CA ILE A 274 2.12 5.19 -5.25
C ILE A 274 2.66 4.43 -6.47
N HIS A 275 1.78 3.90 -7.32
CA HIS A 275 2.17 3.22 -8.57
C HIS A 275 2.91 4.14 -9.55
N ALA A 276 2.63 5.45 -9.54
CA ALA A 276 3.34 6.43 -10.38
C ALA A 276 4.79 6.63 -9.91
N HIS A 277 4.99 6.83 -8.60
CA HIS A 277 6.29 7.18 -8.04
C HIS A 277 7.24 5.98 -7.84
N ILE A 278 6.75 4.77 -7.57
CA ILE A 278 7.60 3.56 -7.52
C ILE A 278 8.08 3.17 -8.91
N GLY A 279 7.24 3.34 -9.94
CA GLY A 279 7.64 3.15 -11.33
C GLY A 279 8.78 4.09 -11.74
N ASP A 280 8.70 5.36 -11.33
CA ASP A 280 9.72 6.36 -11.60
C ASP A 280 10.97 6.19 -10.74
N ALA A 281 10.84 5.80 -9.47
CA ALA A 281 11.99 5.52 -8.60
C ALA A 281 12.73 4.23 -9.00
N ALA A 282 12.02 3.17 -9.41
CA ALA A 282 12.63 1.95 -9.94
C ALA A 282 13.31 2.20 -11.29
N ARG A 283 12.72 3.03 -12.15
CA ARG A 283 13.36 3.50 -13.40
C ARG A 283 14.57 4.38 -13.11
N ALA A 284 14.48 5.30 -12.15
CA ALA A 284 15.59 6.15 -11.73
C ALA A 284 16.74 5.36 -11.08
N ALA A 285 16.43 4.32 -10.29
CA ALA A 285 17.44 3.42 -9.72
C ALA A 285 18.10 2.54 -10.80
N MET A 286 17.34 2.06 -11.80
CA MET A 286 17.91 1.35 -12.95
C MET A 286 18.74 2.28 -13.87
N MET A 287 18.34 3.54 -14.02
CA MET A 287 19.10 4.54 -14.78
C MET A 287 20.29 5.10 -14.00
N SER A 288 20.26 5.08 -12.67
CA SER A 288 21.40 5.39 -11.80
C SER A 288 22.57 4.41 -12.02
N GLY A 289 22.26 3.17 -12.45
CA GLY A 289 23.27 2.22 -12.90
C GLY A 289 24.11 2.66 -14.10
N SER A 290 23.63 3.64 -14.89
CA SER A 290 24.35 4.28 -16.00
C SER A 290 25.05 5.60 -15.61
N THR A 291 24.81 6.12 -14.40
CA THR A 291 25.39 7.39 -13.94
C THR A 291 26.81 7.21 -13.42
N MET A 292 27.19 6.00 -12.99
CA MET A 292 28.58 5.67 -12.66
C MET A 292 29.49 5.65 -13.90
N GLY A 293 28.96 5.28 -15.08
CA GLY A 293 29.69 5.32 -16.35
C GLY A 293 29.92 6.73 -16.91
N ARG A 294 29.24 7.75 -16.37
CA ARG A 294 29.45 9.16 -16.72
C ARG A 294 30.51 9.84 -15.86
N MET A 295 30.73 9.35 -14.63
CA MET A 295 31.83 9.84 -13.78
C MET A 295 33.20 9.34 -14.27
N SER A 296 33.27 8.12 -14.81
CA SER A 296 34.50 7.57 -15.40
C SER A 296 34.99 8.35 -16.64
N ASN A 297 34.09 8.93 -17.43
CA ASN A 297 34.46 9.72 -18.61
C ASN A 297 34.92 11.15 -18.28
N ILE A 298 34.58 11.67 -17.10
CA ILE A 298 35.04 13.00 -16.63
C ILE A 298 36.45 12.89 -16.02
N LEU A 299 36.79 11.76 -15.41
CA LEU A 299 38.14 11.49 -14.89
C LEU A 299 39.13 11.05 -15.99
N ALA A 300 38.68 10.33 -17.03
CA ALA A 300 39.54 9.93 -18.14
C ALA A 300 39.95 11.07 -19.08
N ASN A 301 39.17 12.16 -19.14
CA ASN A 301 39.43 13.31 -20.00
C ASN A 301 40.14 14.48 -19.28
N GLY A 302 40.49 14.32 -18.01
CA GLY A 302 41.10 15.35 -17.16
C GLY A 302 42.63 15.28 -17.05
N ILE A 303 43.29 14.27 -17.65
CA ILE A 303 44.73 14.05 -17.52
C ILE A 303 45.34 13.89 -18.93
N GLY A 304 45.47 15.00 -19.65
CA GLY A 304 46.04 15.01 -20.99
C GLY A 304 46.05 16.41 -21.59
N GLY A 305 46.94 17.26 -21.11
CA GLY A 305 46.95 18.69 -21.44
C GLY A 305 47.21 19.04 -22.89
N LYS A 306 46.83 20.27 -23.25
CA LYS A 306 47.68 21.18 -24.03
C LYS A 306 47.27 22.64 -23.78
N SER A 307 48.24 23.36 -23.26
CA SER A 307 48.36 24.80 -23.08
C SER A 307 48.29 25.57 -24.41
N GLY A 308 47.62 26.73 -24.40
CA GLY A 308 47.66 27.72 -25.48
C GLY A 308 47.10 29.09 -25.03
N SER A 309 48.02 29.96 -24.60
CA SER A 309 48.01 31.39 -24.21
C SER A 309 46.75 32.27 -24.13
N PRO A 310 46.75 33.26 -23.19
CA PRO A 310 45.73 34.28 -23.02
C PRO A 310 46.03 35.60 -23.76
N GLY A 311 44.99 36.24 -24.29
CA GLY A 311 44.93 37.65 -24.67
C GLY A 311 43.45 38.02 -24.72
N GLY A 312 42.90 39.00 -24.01
CA GLY A 312 43.39 40.33 -23.69
C GLY A 312 42.45 41.30 -24.40
N GLY A 313 41.54 41.96 -23.67
CA GLY A 313 40.64 42.96 -24.27
C GLY A 313 39.37 43.25 -23.47
N SER A 314 39.44 44.31 -22.66
CA SER A 314 38.40 44.96 -21.87
C SER A 314 37.21 45.49 -22.68
N GLY A 315 36.08 45.77 -22.01
CA GLY A 315 35.23 46.90 -22.41
C GLY A 315 33.72 46.73 -22.28
N ALA A 316 33.22 47.02 -21.08
CA ALA A 316 31.93 47.62 -20.71
C ALA A 316 30.76 47.80 -21.72
N ASN A 317 29.59 47.40 -21.20
CA ASN A 317 28.30 48.11 -21.09
C ASN A 317 27.11 47.57 -21.91
N PRO A 318 25.92 47.42 -21.29
CA PRO A 318 24.71 46.93 -21.95
C PRO A 318 23.82 48.10 -22.42
N THR A 319 23.11 47.96 -23.53
CA THR A 319 21.84 48.69 -23.77
C THR A 319 21.08 48.13 -24.97
N ALA A 320 19.79 47.87 -24.70
CA ALA A 320 18.60 47.84 -25.52
C ALA A 320 18.65 47.99 -27.06
N SER A 321 17.81 47.17 -27.69
CA SER A 321 16.73 47.53 -28.64
C SER A 321 16.80 47.02 -30.09
N SER A 322 15.65 46.47 -30.49
CA SER A 322 14.98 46.64 -31.79
C SER A 322 15.32 45.74 -32.99
N SER A 323 14.26 45.02 -33.40
CA SER A 323 13.71 44.90 -34.76
C SER A 323 14.56 44.42 -35.94
N ASN A 324 14.14 43.24 -36.43
CA ASN A 324 13.60 43.01 -37.79
C ASN A 324 14.42 43.47 -39.01
N SER A 325 14.99 42.51 -39.75
CA SER A 325 15.20 42.46 -41.21
C SER A 325 15.89 41.12 -41.50
N GLY A 326 15.32 40.17 -42.25
CA GLY A 326 15.00 40.27 -43.67
C GLY A 326 16.05 39.49 -44.46
N SER A 327 15.85 38.17 -44.65
CA SER A 327 16.65 37.38 -45.60
C SER A 327 15.78 37.01 -46.80
N GLY A 328 16.19 37.54 -47.96
CA GLY A 328 15.54 37.30 -49.23
C GLY A 328 15.79 35.89 -49.74
N LEU A 329 14.75 35.31 -50.33
CA LEU A 329 14.89 34.26 -51.32
C LEU A 329 14.05 34.64 -52.54
N THR A 330 14.79 35.08 -53.55
CA THR A 330 14.40 35.33 -54.92
C THR A 330 13.94 34.04 -55.59
N GLY A 331 12.69 33.99 -56.06
CA GLY A 331 12.16 32.89 -56.88
C GLY A 331 11.19 33.43 -57.93
N LYS A 332 11.70 33.67 -59.14
CA LYS A 332 10.94 34.07 -60.34
C LYS A 332 10.11 32.89 -60.87
N ALA A 333 8.80 33.09 -61.08
CA ALA A 333 8.00 32.57 -62.20
C ALA A 333 6.56 33.15 -62.13
N ARG A 334 6.25 34.22 -62.87
CA ARG A 334 5.50 34.22 -64.14
C ARG A 334 4.15 33.44 -64.13
N GLY A 335 3.08 34.16 -63.76
CA GLY A 335 1.91 34.46 -64.60
C GLY A 335 0.94 33.35 -65.02
N SER A 336 -0.31 33.47 -64.58
CA SER A 336 -1.49 33.37 -65.46
C SER A 336 -2.70 34.05 -64.81
N ARG A 337 -3.51 34.70 -65.65
CA ARG A 337 -4.68 35.53 -65.35
C ARG A 337 -5.96 34.70 -65.18
N GLY A 338 -6.92 35.22 -64.41
CA GLY A 338 -8.34 34.82 -64.44
C GLY A 338 -9.07 35.41 -63.23
N LYS A 339 -9.40 36.71 -63.23
CA LYS A 339 -10.67 37.34 -63.65
C LYS A 339 -11.83 37.05 -62.68
N ALA A 340 -12.27 38.13 -62.05
CA ALA A 340 -13.45 38.27 -61.21
C ALA A 340 -14.76 38.00 -61.98
N ALA A 341 -15.76 37.50 -61.26
CA ALA A 341 -16.98 38.23 -60.94
C ALA A 341 -17.53 37.69 -59.62
#